data_AF-A0A959NX69-F1
#
_entry.id   AF-A0A959NX69-F1
#
_cell.length_a   1.000
_cell.length_b   1.000
_cell.length_c   1.000
_cell.angle_alpha   90.00
_cell.angle_beta   90.00
_cell.angle_gamma   90.00
#
_symmetry.space_group_name_H-M   'P 1'
#
loop_
_entity.id
_entity.type
_entity.pdbx_description
1 polymer ?
#
loop_
_entity_poly.entity_id
_entity_poly.type
_entity_poly.pdbx_seq_one_letter_code
_entity_poly.pdbx_strand_id
1 'polypeptide(L)'
;MNFNFNSLHHKSLEKLTLVILLIGLFVIAIYFFVFKIDWIGVYSNQNIDNYKNLSVLSESCIQCHGEVKGFSPFHNPQKIGCASCHLGNKLAKNKNEAHMGMVLIPGNSINSKQTCGQTSCHPGISERIDSSLMSSMSGVISVDKFAFEEINSPNGKFHIEKIGRSASDTHLRNLCASCHLGNEKKEFGPITELSRGGGCNACHLNYSEESKNELRNYQSLKTEKPDSALLKFHPSLSLNITNDHCFGCHSRSGRISTSYEGWHETSLSTEEVKKNSKYRLLQDGRIFEK
;
A
#
# COMPACT_ATOMS: atom_id res chain seq x y z
N MET A 1 -67.88 -52.70 27.84
CA MET A 1 -67.68 -51.24 27.98
C MET A 1 -66.21 -50.99 28.27
N ASN A 2 -65.40 -50.71 27.25
CA ASN A 2 -64.00 -50.32 27.43
C ASN A 2 -63.92 -48.79 27.32
N PHE A 3 -63.78 -48.11 28.47
CA PHE A 3 -63.53 -46.68 28.52
C PHE A 3 -62.11 -46.41 28.04
N ASN A 4 -62.00 -45.73 26.90
CA ASN A 4 -60.74 -45.38 26.25
C ASN A 4 -60.11 -44.17 26.96
N PHE A 5 -59.30 -44.43 28.00
CA PHE A 5 -58.63 -43.43 28.83
C PHE A 5 -57.40 -42.76 28.16
N ASN A 6 -57.05 -43.11 26.91
CA ASN A 6 -55.77 -42.72 26.30
C ASN A 6 -55.75 -41.36 25.57
N SER A 7 -56.88 -40.66 25.45
CA SER A 7 -56.98 -39.41 24.66
C SER A 7 -56.57 -38.14 25.43
N LEU A 8 -56.77 -38.10 26.76
CA LEU A 8 -56.50 -36.91 27.57
C LEU A 8 -55.03 -36.78 28.00
N HIS A 9 -54.29 -37.88 28.08
CA HIS A 9 -52.87 -37.87 28.47
C HIS A 9 -51.92 -37.43 27.34
N HIS A 10 -52.25 -37.70 26.07
CA HIS A 10 -51.36 -37.37 24.95
C HIS A 10 -51.25 -35.85 24.71
N LYS A 11 -52.37 -35.12 24.82
CA LYS A 11 -52.40 -33.66 24.64
C LYS A 11 -51.72 -32.87 25.77
N SER A 12 -51.64 -33.43 26.98
CA SER A 12 -50.93 -32.79 28.09
C SER A 12 -49.41 -33.00 27.98
N LEU A 13 -48.97 -34.18 27.54
CA LEU A 13 -47.56 -34.44 27.26
C LEU A 13 -47.02 -33.58 26.09
N GLU A 14 -47.79 -33.38 25.01
CA GLU A 14 -47.39 -32.52 23.88
C GLU A 14 -47.25 -31.04 24.26
N LYS A 15 -48.13 -30.53 25.14
CA LYS A 15 -47.99 -29.16 25.66
C LYS A 15 -46.78 -29.03 26.59
N LEU A 16 -46.51 -30.06 27.40
CA LEU A 16 -45.37 -30.07 28.30
C LEU A 16 -44.04 -30.13 27.53
N THR A 17 -43.94 -30.92 26.46
CA THR A 17 -42.74 -30.97 25.60
C THR A 17 -42.53 -29.66 24.85
N LEU A 18 -43.60 -29.00 24.37
CA LEU A 18 -43.50 -27.68 23.73
C LEU A 18 -42.99 -26.59 24.70
N VAL A 19 -43.47 -26.60 25.94
CA VAL A 19 -43.02 -25.66 26.99
C VAL A 19 -41.55 -25.91 27.35
N ILE A 20 -41.12 -27.15 27.47
CA ILE A 20 -39.71 -27.50 27.74
C ILE A 20 -38.79 -27.05 26.60
N LEU A 21 -39.21 -27.22 25.35
CA LEU A 21 -38.47 -26.75 24.16
C LEU A 21 -38.33 -25.21 24.14
N LEU A 22 -39.40 -24.49 24.47
CA LEU A 22 -39.38 -23.02 24.52
C LEU A 22 -38.49 -22.50 25.65
N ILE A 23 -38.51 -23.14 26.83
CA ILE A 23 -37.61 -22.81 27.94
C ILE A 23 -36.16 -23.10 27.56
N GLY A 24 -35.89 -24.24 26.91
CA GLY A 24 -34.55 -24.59 26.43
C GLY A 24 -34.00 -23.56 25.44
N LEU A 25 -34.80 -23.14 24.47
CA LEU A 25 -34.41 -22.11 23.50
C LEU A 25 -34.17 -20.74 24.16
N PHE A 26 -34.97 -20.39 25.17
CA PHE A 26 -34.80 -19.14 25.92
C PHE A 26 -33.50 -19.14 26.75
N VAL A 27 -33.16 -20.26 27.39
CA VAL A 27 -31.89 -20.41 28.14
C VAL A 27 -30.69 -20.33 27.20
N ILE A 28 -30.77 -20.94 26.00
CA ILE A 28 -29.72 -20.84 24.98
C ILE A 28 -29.56 -19.39 24.51
N ALA A 29 -30.67 -18.67 24.25
CA ALA A 29 -30.62 -17.27 23.84
C ALA A 29 -29.97 -16.37 24.92
N ILE A 30 -30.29 -16.60 26.20
CA ILE A 30 -29.65 -15.89 27.32
C ILE A 30 -28.16 -16.24 27.40
N TYR A 31 -27.79 -17.51 27.25
CA TYR A 31 -26.39 -17.92 27.24
C TYR A 31 -25.60 -17.21 26.14
N PHE A 32 -26.14 -17.15 24.90
CA PHE A 32 -25.51 -16.39 23.82
C PHE A 32 -25.48 -14.89 24.08
N PHE A 33 -26.51 -14.31 24.72
CA PHE A 33 -26.54 -12.88 25.04
C PHE A 33 -25.49 -12.51 26.10
N VAL A 34 -25.37 -13.31 27.17
CA VAL A 34 -24.39 -13.09 28.24
C VAL A 34 -22.96 -13.34 27.74
N PHE A 35 -22.70 -14.45 27.04
CA PHE A 35 -21.36 -14.73 26.52
C PHE A 35 -20.92 -13.78 25.39
N LYS A 36 -21.85 -13.20 24.61
CA LYS A 36 -21.51 -12.17 23.62
C LYS A 36 -21.12 -10.85 24.29
N ILE A 37 -21.69 -10.52 25.45
CA ILE A 37 -21.29 -9.34 26.25
C ILE A 37 -19.85 -9.50 26.77
N ASP A 38 -19.48 -10.67 27.27
CA ASP A 38 -18.11 -10.95 27.70
C ASP A 38 -17.12 -10.96 26.53
N TRP A 39 -17.52 -11.46 25.36
CA TRP A 39 -16.67 -11.45 24.17
C TRP A 39 -16.44 -10.05 23.60
N ILE A 40 -17.43 -9.15 23.67
CA ILE A 40 -17.28 -7.74 23.30
C ILE A 40 -16.42 -6.99 24.33
N GLY A 41 -16.59 -7.28 25.64
CA GLY A 41 -15.82 -6.65 26.71
C GLY A 41 -14.32 -6.97 26.64
N VAL A 42 -13.98 -8.25 26.40
CA VAL A 42 -12.59 -8.73 26.37
C VAL A 42 -11.83 -8.31 25.12
N TYR A 43 -12.49 -8.16 23.96
CA TYR A 43 -11.84 -7.64 22.74
C TYR A 43 -11.69 -6.11 22.72
N SER A 44 -12.41 -5.38 23.58
CA SER A 44 -12.34 -3.92 23.61
C SER A 44 -11.20 -3.34 24.46
N ASN A 45 -10.54 -4.15 25.30
CA ASN A 45 -9.68 -3.62 26.38
C ASN A 45 -8.23 -4.12 26.42
N GLN A 46 -7.67 -4.59 25.30
CA GLN A 46 -6.24 -4.95 25.20
C GLN A 46 -5.40 -4.08 24.26
N ASN A 47 -5.91 -2.94 23.77
CA ASN A 47 -5.07 -1.87 23.23
C ASN A 47 -4.96 -0.75 24.27
N ILE A 48 -4.34 -1.06 25.42
CA ILE A 48 -3.83 -0.01 26.31
C ILE A 48 -2.62 0.57 25.60
N ASP A 49 -2.81 1.79 25.09
CA ASP A 49 -1.85 2.60 24.40
C ASP A 49 -0.54 2.74 25.20
N ASN A 50 0.45 1.92 24.86
CA ASN A 50 1.87 2.18 25.17
C ASN A 50 2.47 3.22 24.22
N TYR A 51 1.67 4.20 23.77
CA TYR A 51 2.19 5.37 23.10
C TYR A 51 2.61 6.36 24.18
N LYS A 52 3.92 6.44 24.38
CA LYS A 52 4.57 7.57 25.04
C LYS A 52 4.01 8.82 24.36
N ASN A 53 3.16 9.57 25.05
CA ASN A 53 2.64 10.85 24.58
C ASN A 53 3.83 11.77 24.34
N LEU A 54 4.39 11.76 23.12
CA LEU A 54 5.07 12.94 22.61
C LEU A 54 3.99 14.01 22.59
N SER A 55 4.11 15.02 23.43
CA SER A 55 3.30 16.23 23.32
C SER A 55 3.46 16.76 21.90
N VAL A 56 2.51 16.47 21.03
CA VAL A 56 2.47 17.04 19.68
C VAL A 56 2.24 18.52 19.91
N LEU A 57 3.32 19.32 19.88
CA LEU A 57 3.19 20.73 19.59
C LEU A 57 2.40 20.79 18.29
N SER A 58 1.17 21.30 18.37
CA SER A 58 0.28 21.48 17.22
C SER A 58 1.06 22.15 16.10
N GLU A 59 1.36 21.41 15.04
CA GLU A 59 2.08 21.95 13.89
C GLU A 59 1.24 23.06 13.22
N SER A 60 1.90 24.11 12.76
CA SER A 60 1.24 25.19 12.02
C SER A 60 0.61 24.70 10.70
N CYS A 61 1.06 23.56 10.17
CA CYS A 61 0.53 22.89 8.98
C CYS A 61 -1.00 22.78 9.01
N ILE A 62 -1.57 22.42 10.16
CA ILE A 62 -3.00 22.15 10.33
C ILE A 62 -3.86 23.41 10.21
N GLN A 63 -3.26 24.61 10.30
CA GLN A 63 -3.97 25.88 10.14
C GLN A 63 -4.51 26.05 8.71
N CYS A 64 -3.81 25.48 7.72
CA CYS A 64 -4.26 25.48 6.32
C CYS A 64 -4.69 24.08 5.86
N HIS A 65 -4.05 23.02 6.36
CA HIS A 65 -4.28 21.62 5.96
C HIS A 65 -5.13 20.84 7.00
N GLY A 66 -6.02 21.52 7.73
CA GLY A 66 -6.83 20.94 8.80
C GLY A 66 -7.85 19.90 8.35
N GLU A 67 -8.29 19.97 7.10
CA GLU A 67 -9.37 19.14 6.56
C GLU A 67 -8.89 17.89 5.81
N VAL A 68 -7.57 17.63 5.79
CA VAL A 68 -7.03 16.52 5.00
C VAL A 68 -7.44 15.18 5.61
N LYS A 69 -7.95 14.27 4.77
CA LYS A 69 -8.41 12.92 5.14
C LYS A 69 -7.66 11.85 4.35
N GLY A 70 -7.98 10.57 4.58
CA GLY A 70 -7.44 9.44 3.81
C GLY A 70 -6.23 8.75 4.42
N PHE A 71 -5.78 9.17 5.61
CA PHE A 71 -4.65 8.57 6.30
C PHE A 71 -4.97 7.19 6.87
N SER A 72 -3.97 6.31 6.92
CA SER A 72 -4.10 5.06 7.68
C SER A 72 -4.03 5.33 9.19
N PRO A 73 -4.61 4.46 10.04
CA PRO A 73 -4.61 4.67 11.50
C PRO A 73 -3.22 4.83 12.11
N PHE A 74 -2.21 4.20 11.49
CA PHE A 74 -0.82 4.18 11.94
C PHE A 74 0.02 5.36 11.44
N HIS A 75 -0.44 6.06 10.39
CA HIS A 75 0.25 7.24 9.83
C HIS A 75 -0.67 8.47 9.84
N ASN A 76 -1.49 8.61 10.89
CA ASN A 76 -2.37 9.76 11.05
C ASN A 76 -1.57 10.97 11.58
N PRO A 77 -1.53 12.12 10.87
CA PRO A 77 -0.77 13.29 11.29
C PRO A 77 -1.27 13.92 12.59
N GLN A 78 -2.50 13.63 13.04
CA GLN A 78 -2.95 14.02 14.37
C GLN A 78 -2.15 13.35 15.50
N LYS A 79 -1.52 12.19 15.21
CA LYS A 79 -0.68 11.45 16.16
C LYS A 79 0.81 11.69 15.94
N ILE A 80 1.25 11.73 14.68
CA ILE A 80 2.68 11.75 14.34
C ILE A 80 3.17 13.08 13.74
N GLY A 81 2.28 14.02 13.41
CA GLY A 81 2.62 15.27 12.73
C GLY A 81 2.81 15.10 11.21
N CYS A 82 2.58 16.17 10.45
CA CYS A 82 2.82 16.21 9.01
C CYS A 82 4.33 16.28 8.72
N ALA A 83 5.07 17.07 9.50
CA ALA A 83 6.50 17.31 9.28
C ALA A 83 7.37 16.07 9.57
N SER A 84 6.85 15.08 10.31
CA SER A 84 7.56 13.80 10.50
C SER A 84 7.76 13.03 9.19
N CYS A 85 6.83 13.19 8.24
CA CYS A 85 6.96 12.63 6.89
C CYS A 85 7.47 13.68 5.90
N HIS A 86 6.81 14.84 5.86
CA HIS A 86 7.06 15.85 4.83
C HIS A 86 8.19 16.82 5.16
N LEU A 87 8.81 16.74 6.35
CA LEU A 87 9.79 17.72 6.82
C LEU A 87 9.19 19.15 6.82
N GLY A 88 10.01 20.17 6.60
CA GLY A 88 9.58 21.57 6.65
C GLY A 88 9.60 22.17 8.05
N ASN A 89 9.23 23.46 8.14
CA ASN A 89 9.18 24.20 9.40
C ASN A 89 7.79 24.13 10.02
N LYS A 90 7.59 23.16 10.90
CA LYS A 90 6.31 22.92 11.60
C LYS A 90 5.82 24.03 12.53
N LEU A 91 6.62 25.07 12.78
CA LEU A 91 6.27 26.19 13.67
C LEU A 91 5.95 27.47 12.89
N ALA A 92 6.39 27.60 11.64
CA ALA A 92 6.17 28.79 10.83
C ALA A 92 4.72 28.86 10.34
N LYS A 93 4.07 30.03 10.49
CA LYS A 93 2.68 30.23 10.08
C LYS A 93 2.53 30.74 8.64
N ASN A 94 3.60 31.25 8.04
CA ASN A 94 3.58 31.67 6.64
C ASN A 94 3.99 30.51 5.74
N LYS A 95 3.37 30.46 4.56
CA LYS A 95 3.54 29.38 3.57
C LYS A 95 5.00 29.12 3.22
N ASN A 96 5.76 30.17 2.91
CA ASN A 96 7.11 30.03 2.37
C ASN A 96 8.09 29.48 3.41
N GLU A 97 8.05 29.98 4.65
CA GLU A 97 8.88 29.46 5.73
C GLU A 97 8.41 28.07 6.16
N ALA A 98 7.10 27.82 6.24
CA ALA A 98 6.57 26.50 6.60
C ALA A 98 7.02 25.41 5.62
N HIS A 99 7.00 25.69 4.31
CA HIS A 99 7.43 24.76 3.27
C HIS A 99 8.95 24.73 3.04
N MET A 100 9.74 25.56 3.73
CA MET A 100 11.19 25.57 3.55
C MET A 100 11.80 24.23 3.98
N GLY A 101 12.45 23.53 3.03
CA GLY A 101 13.01 22.20 3.26
C GLY A 101 11.98 21.06 3.29
N MET A 102 10.74 21.32 2.87
CA MET A 102 9.70 20.29 2.76
C MET A 102 9.98 19.32 1.62
N VAL A 103 9.73 18.04 1.88
CA VAL A 103 9.79 16.93 0.92
C VAL A 103 8.36 16.63 0.43
N LEU A 104 8.16 16.73 -0.87
CA LEU A 104 6.85 16.52 -1.49
C LEU A 104 6.44 15.04 -1.53
N ILE A 105 7.40 14.15 -1.80
CA ILE A 105 7.20 12.70 -1.90
C ILE A 105 8.15 12.01 -0.92
N PRO A 106 7.76 11.90 0.37
CA PRO A 106 8.57 11.26 1.40
C PRO A 106 8.53 9.74 1.26
N GLY A 107 9.63 9.04 1.53
CA GLY A 107 9.75 7.60 1.34
C GLY A 107 10.43 7.17 0.04
N ASN A 108 10.82 8.12 -0.83
CA ASN A 108 11.80 7.83 -1.89
C ASN A 108 13.12 7.37 -1.25
N SER A 109 13.88 6.47 -1.89
CA SER A 109 15.13 5.95 -1.30
C SER A 109 16.07 7.08 -0.83
N ILE A 110 16.19 8.16 -1.62
CA ILE A 110 17.02 9.34 -1.31
C ILE A 110 16.62 10.09 -0.02
N ASN A 111 15.35 10.02 0.39
CA ASN A 111 14.85 10.71 1.58
C ASN A 111 14.28 9.75 2.63
N SER A 112 14.36 8.44 2.40
CA SER A 112 13.75 7.42 3.25
C SER A 112 14.35 7.44 4.66
N LYS A 113 15.66 7.68 4.79
CA LYS A 113 16.35 7.77 6.09
C LYS A 113 15.86 8.95 6.92
N GLN A 114 15.64 10.11 6.30
CA GLN A 114 15.11 11.30 6.99
C GLN A 114 13.60 11.24 7.25
N THR A 115 12.88 10.25 6.70
CA THR A 115 11.42 10.18 6.78
C THR A 115 10.98 8.87 7.44
N CYS A 116 10.84 7.79 6.67
CA CYS A 116 10.44 6.47 7.17
C CYS A 116 11.43 5.88 8.19
N GLY A 117 12.73 6.04 7.94
CA GLY A 117 13.83 5.42 8.66
C GLY A 117 14.28 6.14 9.94
N GLN A 118 13.56 7.18 10.37
CA GLN A 118 13.88 7.89 11.62
C GLN A 118 13.86 6.93 12.83
N THR A 119 14.64 7.26 13.86
CA THR A 119 14.76 6.43 15.08
C THR A 119 13.42 6.19 15.79
N SER A 120 12.50 7.15 15.72
CA SER A 120 11.16 7.07 16.29
C SER A 120 10.13 6.38 15.40
N CYS A 121 10.51 5.94 14.19
CA CYS A 121 9.61 5.36 13.20
C CYS A 121 10.06 3.92 12.86
N HIS A 122 10.76 3.72 11.74
CA HIS A 122 11.25 2.42 11.32
C HIS A 122 12.79 2.37 11.30
N PRO A 123 13.47 2.41 12.46
CA PRO A 123 14.92 2.42 12.52
C PRO A 123 15.52 1.21 11.80
N GLY A 124 16.55 1.47 10.99
CA GLY A 124 17.28 0.43 10.28
C GLY A 124 16.57 -0.15 9.05
N ILE A 125 15.33 0.27 8.73
CA ILE A 125 14.62 -0.28 7.54
C ILE A 125 15.28 0.16 6.24
N SER A 126 15.70 1.43 6.16
CA SER A 126 16.30 2.00 4.95
C SER A 126 17.58 1.24 4.58
N GLU A 127 18.44 0.93 5.55
CA GLU A 127 19.67 0.16 5.37
C GLU A 127 19.39 -1.28 4.90
N ARG A 128 18.34 -1.92 5.43
CA ARG A 128 17.94 -3.26 5.01
C ARG A 128 17.39 -3.26 3.59
N ILE A 129 16.60 -2.25 3.22
CA ILE A 129 16.08 -2.11 1.86
C ILE A 129 17.23 -1.85 0.89
N ASP A 130 18.12 -0.89 1.20
CA ASP A 130 19.28 -0.54 0.37
C ASP A 130 20.14 -1.78 0.07
N SER A 131 20.34 -2.65 1.06
CA SER A 131 21.14 -3.88 0.92
C SER A 131 20.37 -5.11 0.38
N SER A 132 19.07 -4.99 0.13
CA SER A 132 18.24 -6.12 -0.33
C SER A 132 18.58 -6.54 -1.77
N LEU A 133 18.19 -7.77 -2.16
CA LEU A 133 18.36 -8.24 -3.54
C LEU A 133 17.57 -7.38 -4.54
N MET A 134 16.36 -6.98 -4.16
CA MET A 134 15.50 -6.16 -5.01
C MET A 134 16.05 -4.75 -5.21
N SER A 135 16.84 -4.21 -4.26
CA SER A 135 17.45 -2.88 -4.38
C SER A 135 18.88 -2.90 -4.94
N SER A 136 19.66 -3.94 -4.66
CA SER A 136 21.05 -4.00 -5.11
C SER A 136 21.18 -4.52 -6.55
N MET A 137 20.25 -5.37 -7.00
CA MET A 137 20.36 -6.18 -8.22
C MET A 137 21.68 -6.96 -8.33
N SER A 138 22.37 -7.24 -7.21
CA SER A 138 23.75 -7.76 -7.23
C SER A 138 23.88 -9.02 -8.08
N GLY A 139 22.95 -9.97 -7.94
CA GLY A 139 22.98 -11.22 -8.69
C GLY A 139 22.78 -11.01 -10.20
N VAL A 140 21.84 -10.13 -10.58
CA VAL A 140 21.57 -9.79 -11.99
C VAL A 140 22.79 -9.13 -12.62
N ILE A 141 23.40 -8.17 -11.93
CA ILE A 141 24.60 -7.48 -12.42
C ILE A 141 25.76 -8.46 -12.58
N SER A 142 25.93 -9.35 -11.60
CA SER A 142 27.01 -10.33 -11.62
C SER A 142 26.89 -11.33 -12.77
N VAL A 143 25.68 -11.87 -13.00
CA VAL A 143 25.43 -12.78 -14.12
C VAL A 143 25.60 -12.07 -15.46
N ASP A 144 25.11 -10.84 -15.58
CA ASP A 144 25.25 -10.05 -16.81
C ASP A 144 26.73 -9.76 -17.12
N LYS A 145 27.51 -9.28 -16.13
CA LYS A 145 28.95 -9.10 -16.27
C LYS A 145 29.70 -10.36 -16.68
N PHE A 146 29.31 -11.50 -16.11
CA PHE A 146 29.90 -12.79 -16.48
C PHE A 146 29.56 -13.18 -17.93
N ALA A 147 28.33 -12.95 -18.38
CA ALA A 147 27.91 -13.24 -19.75
C ALA A 147 28.61 -12.36 -20.80
N PHE A 148 29.01 -11.14 -20.43
CA PHE A 148 29.82 -10.24 -21.26
C PHE A 148 31.34 -10.45 -21.09
N GLU A 149 31.76 -11.50 -20.39
CA GLU A 149 33.18 -11.82 -20.13
C GLU A 149 33.94 -10.71 -19.38
N GLU A 150 33.23 -9.82 -18.67
CA GLU A 150 33.83 -8.73 -17.88
C GLU A 150 34.35 -9.21 -16.51
N ILE A 151 33.88 -10.39 -16.06
CA ILE A 151 34.34 -11.06 -14.84
C ILE A 151 34.46 -12.57 -15.05
N ASN A 152 35.33 -13.23 -14.29
CA ASN A 152 35.62 -14.67 -14.45
C ASN A 152 34.62 -15.60 -13.73
N SER A 153 33.66 -15.08 -12.96
CA SER A 153 32.69 -15.87 -12.18
C SER A 153 31.43 -15.07 -11.90
N PRO A 154 30.23 -15.69 -11.90
CA PRO A 154 28.96 -15.00 -11.64
C PRO A 154 28.68 -14.72 -10.14
N ASN A 155 29.68 -14.82 -9.26
CA ASN A 155 29.51 -14.65 -7.80
C ASN A 155 29.98 -13.27 -7.27
N GLY A 156 30.13 -12.27 -8.13
CA GLY A 156 30.50 -10.92 -7.75
C GLY A 156 29.43 -10.20 -6.92
N LYS A 157 29.87 -9.32 -6.03
CA LYS A 157 29.01 -8.44 -5.23
C LYS A 157 28.99 -7.04 -5.85
N PHE A 158 27.82 -6.62 -6.32
CA PHE A 158 27.64 -5.35 -7.02
C PHE A 158 26.43 -4.60 -6.45
N HIS A 159 26.30 -3.34 -6.85
CA HIS A 159 25.13 -2.53 -6.54
C HIS A 159 24.73 -1.74 -7.77
N ILE A 160 23.44 -1.69 -8.08
CA ILE A 160 22.91 -1.06 -9.29
C ILE A 160 23.28 0.42 -9.39
N GLU A 161 23.37 1.13 -8.27
CA GLU A 161 23.78 2.54 -8.23
C GLU A 161 25.24 2.76 -8.66
N LYS A 162 26.06 1.70 -8.65
CA LYS A 162 27.50 1.77 -8.94
C LYS A 162 27.86 1.31 -10.36
N ILE A 163 26.88 0.94 -11.19
CA ILE A 163 27.14 0.48 -12.55
C ILE A 163 27.69 1.63 -13.42
N GLY A 164 28.72 1.31 -14.20
CA GLY A 164 29.40 2.24 -15.09
C GLY A 164 28.74 2.28 -16.48
N ARG A 165 29.58 2.20 -17.52
CA ARG A 165 29.20 2.23 -18.94
C ARG A 165 29.92 1.15 -19.75
N SER A 166 30.27 0.03 -19.14
CA SER A 166 30.75 -1.14 -19.87
C SER A 166 29.64 -1.71 -20.77
N ALA A 167 29.93 -2.76 -21.55
CA ALA A 167 28.94 -3.38 -22.41
C ALA A 167 27.79 -3.96 -21.58
N SER A 168 28.13 -4.67 -20.50
CA SER A 168 27.16 -5.22 -19.54
C SER A 168 26.37 -4.09 -18.84
N ASP A 169 27.06 -3.07 -18.34
CA ASP A 169 26.40 -1.98 -17.61
C ASP A 169 25.45 -1.19 -18.52
N THR A 170 25.82 -1.01 -19.79
CA THR A 170 24.97 -0.36 -20.80
C THR A 170 23.75 -1.21 -21.11
N HIS A 171 23.92 -2.53 -21.25
CA HIS A 171 22.80 -3.47 -21.41
C HIS A 171 21.82 -3.37 -20.23
N LEU A 172 22.32 -3.41 -18.98
CA LEU A 172 21.50 -3.26 -17.77
C LEU A 172 20.80 -1.89 -17.68
N ARG A 173 21.49 -0.81 -18.05
CA ARG A 173 20.91 0.54 -18.07
C ARG A 173 19.73 0.65 -19.02
N ASN A 174 19.83 0.01 -20.18
CA ASN A 174 18.79 0.03 -21.20
C ASN A 174 17.57 -0.80 -20.80
N LEU A 175 17.77 -1.91 -20.07
CA LEU A 175 16.69 -2.87 -19.77
C LEU A 175 16.07 -2.71 -18.37
N CYS A 176 16.91 -2.57 -17.33
CA CYS A 176 16.52 -2.78 -15.94
C CYS A 176 16.73 -1.55 -15.05
N ALA A 177 17.90 -0.91 -15.15
CA ALA A 177 18.29 0.16 -14.22
C ALA A 177 17.42 1.41 -14.37
N SER A 178 16.82 1.63 -15.54
CA SER A 178 15.89 2.74 -15.82
C SER A 178 14.57 2.65 -15.03
N CYS A 179 14.22 1.47 -14.51
CA CYS A 179 12.95 1.21 -13.81
C CYS A 179 13.11 0.83 -12.34
N HIS A 180 14.34 0.62 -11.90
CA HIS A 180 14.68 0.03 -10.62
C HIS A 180 14.17 0.81 -9.39
N LEU A 181 13.92 0.11 -8.27
CA LEU A 181 13.29 0.59 -7.04
C LEU A 181 13.90 1.89 -6.48
N GLY A 182 15.24 2.01 -6.55
CA GLY A 182 15.99 3.17 -6.08
C GLY A 182 15.82 4.45 -6.90
N ASN A 183 15.19 4.38 -8.08
CA ASN A 183 14.88 5.59 -8.85
C ASN A 183 13.90 6.48 -8.09
N GLU A 184 14.07 7.79 -8.23
CA GLU A 184 13.21 8.76 -7.58
C GLU A 184 11.85 8.85 -8.29
N LYS A 185 10.78 8.70 -7.53
CA LYS A 185 9.43 9.09 -7.95
C LYS A 185 9.31 10.61 -7.80
N LYS A 186 9.24 11.29 -8.94
CA LYS A 186 9.16 12.77 -9.04
C LYS A 186 7.75 13.31 -9.16
N GLU A 187 6.80 12.47 -9.58
CA GLU A 187 5.42 12.86 -9.83
C GLU A 187 4.46 12.21 -8.85
N PHE A 188 3.44 12.96 -8.44
CA PHE A 188 2.32 12.43 -7.66
C PHE A 188 1.48 11.46 -8.50
N GLY A 189 0.78 10.56 -7.81
CA GLY A 189 -0.11 9.61 -8.44
C GLY A 189 0.24 8.15 -8.14
N PRO A 190 -0.72 7.25 -8.39
CA PRO A 190 -0.57 5.82 -8.14
C PRO A 190 0.55 5.19 -8.97
N ILE A 191 0.98 3.99 -8.57
CA ILE A 191 1.75 3.12 -9.44
C ILE A 191 0.87 2.73 -10.65
N THR A 192 1.47 2.79 -11.82
CA THR A 192 0.93 2.38 -13.11
C THR A 192 1.94 1.49 -13.83
N GLU A 193 1.55 0.90 -14.95
CA GLU A 193 2.40 0.05 -15.80
C GLU A 193 3.64 0.78 -16.36
N LEU A 194 3.64 2.11 -16.29
CA LEU A 194 4.75 2.99 -16.69
C LEU A 194 5.50 3.59 -15.50
N SER A 195 5.08 3.31 -14.27
CA SER A 195 5.73 3.87 -13.07
C SER A 195 7.13 3.31 -12.85
N ARG A 196 7.99 4.12 -12.23
CA ARG A 196 9.41 3.83 -12.04
C ARG A 196 9.82 4.21 -10.62
N GLY A 197 10.57 3.33 -9.96
CA GLY A 197 11.15 3.60 -8.64
C GLY A 197 10.13 3.95 -7.56
N GLY A 198 10.54 4.79 -6.61
CA GLY A 198 9.70 5.30 -5.52
C GLY A 198 10.08 4.81 -4.13
N GLY A 199 11.13 4.00 -3.98
CA GLY A 199 11.57 3.49 -2.68
C GLY A 199 10.43 2.82 -1.90
N CYS A 200 10.20 3.24 -0.66
CA CYS A 200 9.13 2.74 0.20
C CYS A 200 7.74 2.92 -0.43
N ASN A 201 7.53 4.01 -1.16
CA ASN A 201 6.24 4.32 -1.78
C ASN A 201 5.91 3.40 -2.96
N ALA A 202 6.91 2.74 -3.55
CA ALA A 202 6.71 1.82 -4.66
C ALA A 202 5.82 0.63 -4.28
N CYS A 203 5.75 0.30 -2.98
CA CYS A 203 4.92 -0.79 -2.47
C CYS A 203 3.87 -0.33 -1.47
N HIS A 204 4.16 0.69 -0.65
CA HIS A 204 3.33 1.03 0.50
C HIS A 204 2.33 2.16 0.26
N LEU A 205 2.43 2.92 -0.84
CA LEU A 205 1.59 4.09 -1.07
C LEU A 205 0.35 3.76 -1.91
N ASN A 206 -0.78 3.58 -1.23
CA ASN A 206 -2.05 3.25 -1.87
C ASN A 206 -2.89 4.51 -2.15
N TYR A 207 -3.37 4.62 -3.38
CA TYR A 207 -4.33 5.64 -3.77
C TYR A 207 -5.75 5.05 -3.79
N SER A 208 -6.62 5.48 -2.89
CA SER A 208 -8.06 5.23 -2.97
C SER A 208 -8.69 6.05 -4.11
N GLU A 209 -9.92 5.72 -4.51
CA GLU A 209 -10.64 6.47 -5.55
C GLU A 209 -10.81 7.95 -5.19
N GLU A 210 -11.06 8.27 -3.91
CA GLU A 210 -11.13 9.64 -3.40
C GLU A 210 -9.79 10.36 -3.57
N SER A 211 -8.68 9.72 -3.22
CA SER A 211 -7.35 10.32 -3.39
C SER A 211 -6.97 10.52 -4.86
N LYS A 212 -7.40 9.62 -5.76
CA LYS A 212 -7.17 9.74 -7.21
C LYS A 212 -7.98 10.92 -7.76
N ASN A 213 -9.25 11.03 -7.38
CA ASN A 213 -10.12 12.13 -7.80
C ASN A 213 -9.60 13.47 -7.28
N GLU A 214 -9.19 13.52 -6.02
CA GLU A 214 -8.60 14.71 -5.42
C GLU A 214 -7.31 15.13 -6.14
N LEU A 215 -6.43 14.18 -6.47
CA LEU A 215 -5.22 14.49 -7.22
C LEU A 215 -5.53 15.07 -8.61
N ARG A 216 -6.51 14.52 -9.33
CA ARG A 216 -6.94 15.05 -10.64
C ARG A 216 -7.45 16.48 -10.51
N ASN A 217 -8.28 16.76 -9.51
CA ASN A 217 -8.81 18.09 -9.21
C ASN A 217 -7.70 19.07 -8.82
N TYR A 218 -6.73 18.61 -8.02
CA TYR A 218 -5.58 19.43 -7.65
C TYR A 218 -4.73 19.78 -8.87
N GLN A 219 -4.49 18.84 -9.78
CA GLN A 219 -3.70 19.08 -10.98
C GLN A 219 -4.36 20.10 -11.92
N SER A 220 -5.70 20.08 -12.06
CA SER A 220 -6.41 21.11 -12.82
C SER A 220 -6.35 22.47 -12.12
N LEU A 221 -6.66 22.52 -10.83
CA LEU A 221 -6.67 23.76 -10.04
C LEU A 221 -5.29 24.41 -9.91
N LYS A 222 -4.22 23.62 -9.76
CA LYS A 222 -2.84 24.12 -9.64
C LYS A 222 -2.42 24.89 -10.90
N THR A 223 -2.93 24.51 -12.06
CA THR A 223 -2.64 25.18 -13.34
C THR A 223 -3.28 26.57 -13.39
N GLU A 224 -4.43 26.75 -12.75
CA GLU A 224 -5.17 28.02 -12.73
C GLU A 224 -4.83 28.91 -11.53
N LYS A 225 -4.67 28.32 -10.34
CA LYS A 225 -4.49 28.99 -9.04
C LYS A 225 -3.54 28.21 -8.12
N PRO A 226 -2.22 28.26 -8.37
CA PRO A 226 -1.23 27.43 -7.66
C PRO A 226 -1.17 27.66 -6.15
N ASP A 227 -1.54 28.86 -5.68
CA ASP A 227 -1.48 29.21 -4.26
C ASP A 227 -2.72 28.82 -3.45
N SER A 228 -3.84 28.50 -4.10
CA SER A 228 -5.10 28.13 -3.45
C SER A 228 -5.45 26.65 -3.57
N ALA A 229 -4.68 25.90 -4.37
CA ALA A 229 -4.88 24.46 -4.54
C ALA A 229 -4.39 23.72 -3.28
N LEU A 230 -5.32 23.25 -2.46
CA LEU A 230 -5.05 22.41 -1.29
C LEU A 230 -5.64 21.02 -1.53
N LEU A 231 -4.81 19.98 -1.38
CA LEU A 231 -5.27 18.60 -1.39
C LEU A 231 -6.08 18.33 -0.11
N LYS A 232 -7.31 17.85 -0.24
CA LYS A 232 -8.19 17.47 0.87
C LYS A 232 -8.18 15.98 1.20
N PHE A 233 -7.59 15.16 0.33
CA PHE A 233 -7.53 13.71 0.49
C PHE A 233 -6.13 13.20 0.15
N HIS A 234 -5.51 12.53 1.11
CA HIS A 234 -4.15 12.02 1.05
C HIS A 234 -4.18 10.52 0.68
N PRO A 235 -3.24 10.02 -0.15
CA PRO A 235 -3.04 8.59 -0.35
C PRO A 235 -2.58 7.90 0.95
N SER A 236 -3.01 6.69 1.23
CA SER A 236 -2.72 6.03 2.50
C SER A 236 -1.45 5.16 2.41
N LEU A 237 -0.60 5.19 3.45
CA LEU A 237 0.44 4.17 3.62
C LEU A 237 -0.17 2.88 4.20
N SER A 238 0.11 1.74 3.56
CA SER A 238 -0.47 0.45 3.91
C SER A 238 0.50 -0.72 3.72
N LEU A 239 0.28 -1.79 4.49
CA LEU A 239 0.90 -3.09 4.27
C LEU A 239 0.09 -3.97 3.31
N ASN A 240 -1.10 -3.55 2.91
CA ASN A 240 -1.89 -4.21 1.88
C ASN A 240 -1.36 -3.81 0.50
N ILE A 241 -0.37 -4.56 0.02
CA ILE A 241 0.30 -4.35 -1.28
C ILE A 241 -0.52 -5.07 -2.36
N THR A 242 -1.12 -4.31 -3.26
CA THR A 242 -1.87 -4.86 -4.40
C THR A 242 -0.92 -5.29 -5.52
N ASN A 243 -1.39 -6.15 -6.42
CA ASN A 243 -0.63 -6.59 -7.59
C ASN A 243 -0.14 -5.43 -8.46
N ASP A 244 -0.87 -4.31 -8.51
CA ASP A 244 -0.49 -3.12 -9.29
C ASP A 244 0.92 -2.61 -8.94
N HIS A 245 1.34 -2.71 -7.67
CA HIS A 245 2.66 -2.28 -7.21
C HIS A 245 3.76 -3.14 -7.84
N CYS A 246 3.54 -4.45 -7.92
CA CYS A 246 4.44 -5.39 -8.59
C CYS A 246 4.40 -5.16 -10.11
N PHE A 247 3.19 -4.98 -10.65
CA PHE A 247 2.92 -4.86 -12.08
C PHE A 247 3.56 -3.61 -12.69
N GLY A 248 3.64 -2.51 -11.92
CA GLY A 248 4.25 -1.27 -12.40
C GLY A 248 5.69 -1.42 -12.86
N CYS A 249 6.44 -2.37 -12.29
CA CYS A 249 7.84 -2.63 -12.65
C CYS A 249 8.03 -4.00 -13.34
N HIS A 250 7.31 -5.05 -12.92
CA HIS A 250 7.54 -6.43 -13.36
C HIS A 250 6.64 -6.88 -14.54
N SER A 251 6.03 -5.94 -15.26
CA SER A 251 5.23 -6.20 -16.46
C SER A 251 6.04 -6.20 -17.77
N ARG A 252 7.35 -5.95 -17.73
CA ARG A 252 8.23 -5.84 -18.91
C ARG A 252 9.28 -6.94 -18.96
N SER A 253 10.27 -6.87 -18.07
CA SER A 253 11.45 -7.73 -18.09
C SER A 253 11.28 -8.86 -17.07
N GLY A 254 11.04 -10.07 -17.57
CA GLY A 254 10.83 -11.28 -16.76
C GLY A 254 9.36 -11.64 -16.50
N ARG A 255 8.41 -10.77 -16.90
CA ARG A 255 6.97 -11.06 -16.92
C ARG A 255 6.41 -11.62 -15.60
N ILE A 256 7.05 -11.35 -14.46
CA ILE A 256 6.74 -12.01 -13.18
C ILE A 256 5.31 -11.68 -12.75
N SER A 257 4.91 -10.40 -12.81
CA SER A 257 3.56 -9.99 -12.43
C SER A 257 2.51 -10.52 -13.39
N THR A 258 2.79 -10.49 -14.70
CA THR A 258 1.88 -11.00 -15.72
C THR A 258 1.71 -12.52 -15.60
N SER A 259 2.79 -13.27 -15.39
CA SER A 259 2.73 -14.72 -15.19
C SER A 259 2.02 -15.09 -13.89
N TYR A 260 2.23 -14.35 -12.81
CA TYR A 260 1.52 -14.57 -11.54
C TYR A 260 -0.01 -14.36 -11.68
N GLU A 261 -0.41 -13.38 -12.47
CA GLU A 261 -1.82 -13.12 -12.79
C GLU A 261 -2.41 -14.03 -13.88
N GLY A 262 -1.59 -14.92 -14.47
CA GLY A 262 -1.99 -15.83 -15.53
C GLY A 262 -2.13 -15.17 -16.91
N TRP A 263 -1.43 -14.07 -17.17
CA TRP A 263 -1.41 -13.37 -18.45
C TRP A 263 -0.14 -13.71 -19.26
N HIS A 264 -0.31 -13.91 -20.56
CA HIS A 264 0.79 -14.02 -21.51
C HIS A 264 0.66 -13.04 -22.67
N GLU A 265 1.79 -12.53 -23.15
CA GLU A 265 1.85 -11.53 -24.22
C GLU A 265 1.53 -12.18 -25.58
N THR A 266 0.81 -11.44 -26.43
CA THR A 266 0.41 -11.84 -27.79
C THR A 266 1.12 -10.99 -28.83
N SER A 267 1.10 -11.40 -30.09
CA SER A 267 1.60 -10.61 -31.23
C SER A 267 0.54 -9.71 -31.88
N LEU A 268 -0.66 -9.62 -31.27
CA LEU A 268 -1.78 -8.86 -31.83
C LEU A 268 -1.54 -7.35 -31.69
N SER A 269 -2.09 -6.59 -32.62
CA SER A 269 -2.13 -5.13 -32.61
C SER A 269 -3.38 -4.60 -31.91
N THR A 270 -3.32 -3.36 -31.45
CA THR A 270 -4.43 -2.69 -30.77
C THR A 270 -5.73 -2.71 -31.57
N GLU A 271 -5.63 -2.64 -32.89
CA GLU A 271 -6.72 -2.63 -33.86
C GLU A 271 -7.46 -3.96 -33.90
N GLU A 272 -6.73 -5.07 -33.82
CA GLU A 272 -7.27 -6.44 -33.90
C GLU A 272 -8.09 -6.82 -32.67
N VAL A 273 -7.94 -6.09 -31.57
CA VAL A 273 -8.37 -6.50 -30.24
C VAL A 273 -9.43 -5.56 -29.64
N LYS A 274 -9.78 -4.49 -30.37
CA LYS A 274 -10.73 -3.47 -29.91
C LYS A 274 -12.01 -4.10 -29.38
N LYS A 275 -12.31 -3.82 -28.11
CA LYS A 275 -13.53 -4.20 -27.38
C LYS A 275 -13.68 -5.69 -27.06
N ASN A 276 -12.61 -6.49 -27.14
CA ASN A 276 -12.66 -7.89 -26.70
C ASN A 276 -12.13 -8.04 -25.27
N SER A 277 -13.03 -8.36 -24.33
CA SER A 277 -12.71 -8.53 -22.90
C SER A 277 -11.81 -9.72 -22.59
N LYS A 278 -11.52 -10.60 -23.58
CA LYS A 278 -10.54 -11.68 -23.44
C LYS A 278 -9.12 -11.14 -23.27
N TYR A 279 -8.85 -9.95 -23.81
CA TYR A 279 -7.51 -9.39 -23.87
C TYR A 279 -7.34 -8.22 -22.92
N ARG A 280 -6.12 -8.05 -22.41
CA ARG A 280 -5.68 -6.91 -21.63
C ARG A 280 -4.71 -6.08 -22.46
N LEU A 281 -5.09 -4.82 -22.71
CA LEU A 281 -4.21 -3.84 -23.34
C LEU A 281 -3.44 -3.07 -22.25
N LEU A 282 -2.11 -3.09 -22.34
CA LEU A 282 -1.24 -2.32 -21.45
C LEU A 282 -1.04 -0.89 -21.96
N GLN A 283 -0.62 0.02 -21.07
CA GLN A 283 -0.36 1.43 -21.37
C GLN A 283 0.75 1.65 -22.41
N ASP A 284 1.64 0.67 -22.59
CA ASP A 284 2.67 0.69 -23.63
C ASP A 284 2.26 0.02 -24.94
N GLY A 285 0.96 -0.31 -25.09
CA GLY A 285 0.39 -0.84 -26.32
C GLY A 285 0.45 -2.36 -26.47
N ARG A 286 1.16 -3.06 -25.56
CA ARG A 286 1.25 -4.53 -25.59
C ARG A 286 -0.08 -5.18 -25.20
N ILE A 287 -0.32 -6.36 -25.76
CA ILE A 287 -1.60 -7.07 -25.61
C ILE A 287 -1.36 -8.44 -24.97
N PHE A 288 -2.14 -8.74 -23.94
CA PHE A 288 -2.06 -9.97 -23.17
C PHE A 288 -3.38 -10.74 -23.22
N GLU A 289 -3.33 -12.07 -23.15
CA GLU A 289 -4.48 -12.95 -22.93
C GLU A 289 -4.20 -13.95 -21.80
N LYS A 290 -5.26 -14.60 -21.30
CA LYS A 290 -5.16 -15.66 -20.28
C LYS A 290 -5.06 -17.04 -20.93
#